data_AF-A0AA34TS73-F1
#
_entry.id   AF-A0AA34TS73-F1
#
_cell.length_a   1.000
_cell.length_b   1.000
_cell.length_c   1.000
_cell.angle_alpha   90.00
_cell.angle_beta   90.00
_cell.angle_gamma   90.00
#
_symmetry.space_group_name_H-M   'P 1'
#
loop_
_entity.id
_entity.type
_entity.pdbx_description
1 polymer ?
#
loop_
_entity_poly.entity_id
_entity_poly.type
_entity_poly.pdbx_seq_one_letter_code
_entity_poly.pdbx_strand_id
1 'polypeptide(L)'
;MRSIPSRYGYDGTVLSQKVIPFPNLFTGAHYFPSIYEYLPVESLKAASAVVQENIKIIYSKFANCSEVVMNVMLFSNGKLPGDTSLLEYGKEWIRPMMEKTQPKKMLFIPFAMIRGQYSDRTQQLQQVFDEYDCEVVSIHEAEDPVQALKEVDGIIISGGNTWVLNRMLHDLGLVTPMRDAVINKGKLFIGWSAGTNVATPTIRTTNDMPIVSAAILPALNFVPFQINPHYIEASISGHMGETRDERIEEFLCMNPSEVVVGIPEGTMLQVCEGKLTYHTATGKPMKLFKHGQLAETFTADSDLAFLMDIGC
;
A
#
# COMPACT_ATOMS: atom_id res chain seq x y z
N MET A 1 -6.10 33.83 28.73
CA MET A 1 -5.12 33.82 27.62
C MET A 1 -5.66 34.71 26.51
N ARG A 2 -4.85 35.62 25.96
CA ARG A 2 -5.22 36.37 24.74
C ARG A 2 -5.12 35.41 23.55
N SER A 3 -6.21 35.24 22.81
CA SER A 3 -6.22 34.50 21.55
C SER A 3 -5.34 35.24 20.54
N ILE A 4 -4.21 34.66 20.17
CA ILE A 4 -3.40 35.12 19.04
C ILE A 4 -4.05 34.52 17.79
N PRO A 5 -4.55 35.32 16.82
CA PRO A 5 -5.14 34.78 15.60
C PRO A 5 -4.04 34.11 14.76
N SER A 6 -4.23 32.85 14.38
CA SER A 6 -3.36 32.22 13.38
C SER A 6 -3.79 32.67 11.98
N ARG A 7 -2.81 33.13 11.18
CA ARG A 7 -3.00 33.37 9.74
C ARG A 7 -2.78 32.04 9.03
N TYR A 8 -3.85 31.40 8.57
CA TYR A 8 -3.75 30.36 7.55
C TYR A 8 -4.99 30.37 6.66
N GLY A 9 -5.04 31.33 5.73
CA GLY A 9 -5.68 31.09 4.45
C GLY A 9 -4.71 30.23 3.65
N TYR A 10 -4.78 28.91 3.83
CA TYR A 10 -4.24 28.01 2.81
C TYR A 10 -5.21 28.10 1.63
N ASP A 11 -4.68 28.45 0.47
CA ASP A 11 -5.26 27.99 -0.78
C ASP A 11 -5.63 26.50 -0.59
N GLY A 12 -6.85 26.11 -0.95
CA GLY A 12 -7.37 24.75 -0.67
C GLY A 12 -6.63 23.61 -1.40
N THR A 13 -5.37 23.80 -1.75
CA THR A 13 -4.42 22.84 -2.35
C THR A 13 -3.87 21.84 -1.33
N VAL A 14 -3.94 22.11 -0.01
CA VAL A 14 -3.37 21.19 1.01
C VAL A 14 -4.32 20.05 1.41
N LEU A 15 -5.63 20.18 1.17
CA LEU A 15 -6.61 19.12 1.46
C LEU A 15 -6.73 18.03 0.37
N SER A 16 -6.02 18.18 -0.75
CA SER A 16 -6.01 17.19 -1.84
C SER A 16 -5.13 15.96 -1.57
N GLN A 17 -4.63 15.77 -0.34
CA GLN A 17 -3.69 14.69 0.02
C GLN A 17 -4.34 13.33 0.31
N LYS A 18 -5.68 13.20 0.27
CA LYS A 18 -6.35 11.90 0.27
C LYS A 18 -6.95 11.66 -1.10
N VAL A 19 -6.72 10.47 -1.65
CA VAL A 19 -6.95 9.98 -3.03
C VAL A 19 -8.45 9.93 -3.44
N ILE A 20 -9.24 10.89 -2.96
CA ILE A 20 -10.60 11.17 -3.40
C ILE A 20 -10.51 12.49 -4.16
N PRO A 21 -11.01 12.61 -5.40
CA PRO A 21 -11.14 13.90 -6.05
C PRO A 21 -12.18 14.71 -5.26
N PHE A 22 -11.72 15.42 -4.23
CA PHE A 22 -12.48 16.49 -3.63
C PHE A 22 -12.18 17.73 -4.48
N PRO A 23 -13.09 18.15 -5.37
CA PRO A 23 -12.98 19.49 -5.93
C PRO A 23 -12.91 20.46 -4.74
N ASN A 24 -12.01 21.43 -4.80
CA ASN A 24 -12.03 22.52 -3.85
C ASN A 24 -13.32 23.32 -4.10
N LEU A 25 -14.38 23.02 -3.34
CA LEU A 25 -15.70 23.63 -3.51
C LEU A 25 -15.75 25.07 -3.01
N PHE A 26 -14.77 25.49 -2.21
CA PHE A 26 -14.69 26.82 -1.61
C PHE A 26 -13.27 27.37 -1.78
N THR A 27 -13.06 28.13 -2.85
CA THR A 27 -11.86 28.98 -2.92
C THR A 27 -12.01 30.06 -1.86
N GLY A 28 -11.17 30.01 -0.82
CA GLY A 28 -11.15 31.02 0.23
C GLY A 28 -11.18 32.42 -0.40
N ALA A 29 -12.09 33.25 0.09
CA ALA A 29 -12.30 34.59 -0.46
C ALA A 29 -10.96 35.34 -0.52
N HIS A 30 -10.61 35.85 -1.71
CA HIS A 30 -9.46 36.71 -1.91
C HIS A 30 -9.37 37.75 -0.77
N TYR A 31 -8.26 37.74 -0.02
CA TYR A 31 -7.86 38.80 0.92
C TYR A 31 -8.80 39.12 2.10
N PHE A 32 -9.53 38.15 2.67
CA PHE A 32 -10.28 38.38 3.93
C PHE A 32 -9.65 37.64 5.14
N PRO A 33 -8.84 38.31 5.97
CA PRO A 33 -8.46 37.79 7.28
C PRO A 33 -9.64 37.97 8.24
N SER A 34 -10.57 37.01 8.22
CA SER A 34 -11.70 36.95 9.14
C SER A 34 -11.78 35.55 9.75
N ILE A 35 -12.12 35.45 11.04
CA ILE A 35 -12.47 34.15 11.66
C ILE A 35 -13.86 33.65 11.22
N TYR A 36 -14.58 34.47 10.47
CA TYR A 36 -15.86 34.17 9.85
C TYR A 36 -15.70 34.17 8.34
N GLU A 37 -16.00 33.04 7.71
CA GLU A 37 -16.05 32.91 6.25
C GLU A 37 -17.49 33.17 5.79
N TYR A 38 -17.67 34.13 4.87
CA TYR A 38 -18.98 34.36 4.26
C TYR A 38 -19.16 33.37 3.10
N LEU A 39 -19.97 32.33 3.35
CA LEU A 39 -20.36 31.35 2.34
C LEU A 39 -21.84 31.56 2.01
N PRO A 40 -22.19 32.11 0.83
CA PRO A 40 -23.58 32.25 0.41
C PRO A 40 -24.31 30.91 0.47
N VAL A 41 -25.57 30.93 0.91
CA VAL A 41 -26.40 29.72 1.00
C VAL A 41 -26.54 29.05 -0.38
N GLU A 42 -26.60 29.85 -1.44
CA GLU A 42 -26.64 29.39 -2.84
C GLU A 42 -25.36 28.64 -3.22
N SER A 43 -24.19 29.13 -2.80
CA SER A 43 -22.91 28.47 -3.03
C SER A 43 -22.81 27.14 -2.28
N LEU A 44 -23.31 27.08 -1.03
CA LEU A 44 -23.39 25.83 -0.26
C LEU A 44 -24.32 24.81 -0.94
N LYS A 45 -25.48 25.26 -1.45
CA LYS A 45 -26.41 24.42 -2.21
C LYS A 45 -25.79 23.89 -3.51
N ALA A 46 -25.07 24.75 -4.25
CA ALA A 46 -24.37 24.34 -5.47
C ALA A 46 -23.26 23.33 -5.18
N ALA A 47 -22.44 23.58 -4.14
CA ALA A 47 -21.41 22.65 -3.69
C ALA A 47 -22.01 21.28 -3.30
N SER A 48 -23.11 21.28 -2.56
CA SER A 48 -23.84 20.06 -2.21
C SER A 48 -24.34 19.31 -3.44
N ALA A 49 -24.91 20.01 -4.43
CA ALA A 49 -25.37 19.41 -5.68
C ALA A 49 -24.22 18.77 -6.47
N VAL A 50 -23.05 19.42 -6.53
CA VAL A 50 -21.84 18.86 -7.16
C VAL A 50 -21.40 17.58 -6.46
N VAL A 51 -21.37 17.55 -5.13
CA VAL A 51 -21.01 16.34 -4.37
C VAL A 51 -22.01 15.21 -4.64
N GLN A 52 -23.31 15.51 -4.59
CA GLN A 52 -24.36 14.53 -4.87
C GLN A 52 -24.24 13.96 -6.29
N GLU A 53 -23.96 14.80 -7.28
CA GLU A 53 -23.80 14.37 -8.66
C GLU A 53 -22.54 13.53 -8.85
N ASN A 54 -21.41 13.93 -8.24
CA ASN A 54 -20.19 13.12 -8.24
C ASN A 54 -20.43 11.75 -7.61
N ILE A 55 -21.14 11.69 -6.47
CA ILE A 55 -21.51 10.41 -5.84
C ILE A 55 -22.36 9.58 -6.78
N LYS A 56 -23.35 10.15 -7.47
CA LYS A 56 -24.18 9.40 -8.45
C LYS A 56 -23.36 8.89 -9.62
N ILE A 57 -22.48 9.72 -10.20
CA ILE A 57 -21.61 9.33 -11.32
C ILE A 57 -20.69 8.19 -10.90
N ILE A 58 -20.01 8.34 -9.75
CA ILE A 58 -19.13 7.31 -9.19
C ILE A 58 -19.94 6.05 -8.90
N TYR A 59 -21.05 6.16 -8.17
CA TYR A 59 -21.90 5.03 -7.86
C TYR A 59 -22.38 4.32 -9.13
N SER A 60 -22.91 5.03 -10.13
CA SER A 60 -23.35 4.40 -11.38
C SER A 60 -22.23 3.70 -12.14
N LYS A 61 -20.99 4.19 -12.04
CA LYS A 61 -19.79 3.58 -12.63
C LYS A 61 -19.38 2.28 -11.92
N PHE A 62 -19.66 2.17 -10.63
CA PHE A 62 -19.24 1.05 -9.78
C PHE A 62 -20.40 0.18 -9.26
N ALA A 63 -21.66 0.54 -9.53
CA ALA A 63 -22.86 -0.17 -9.05
C ALA A 63 -23.01 -1.58 -9.65
N ASN A 64 -22.32 -1.83 -10.76
CA ASN A 64 -22.24 -3.13 -11.42
C ASN A 64 -20.84 -3.78 -11.27
N CYS A 65 -19.93 -3.19 -10.49
CA CYS A 65 -18.72 -3.92 -10.09
C CYS A 65 -19.15 -4.98 -9.08
N SER A 66 -18.94 -6.24 -9.45
CA SER A 66 -19.05 -7.41 -8.57
C SER A 66 -18.19 -7.22 -7.30
N GLU A 67 -18.38 -8.09 -6.31
CA GLU A 67 -17.49 -8.24 -5.14
C GLU A 67 -16.03 -7.95 -5.48
N VAL A 68 -15.31 -7.28 -4.58
CA VAL A 68 -13.91 -6.87 -4.76
C VAL A 68 -13.07 -8.09 -5.16
N VAL A 69 -12.72 -8.21 -6.45
CA VAL A 69 -11.95 -9.32 -7.03
C VAL A 69 -10.45 -9.06 -6.84
N MET A 70 -10.05 -8.66 -5.63
CA MET A 70 -8.67 -8.30 -5.35
C MET A 70 -7.82 -9.54 -5.10
N ASN A 71 -6.71 -9.65 -5.83
CA ASN A 71 -5.77 -10.77 -5.80
C ASN A 71 -4.38 -10.24 -5.42
N VAL A 72 -4.05 -10.22 -4.14
CA VAL A 72 -2.87 -9.54 -3.60
C VAL A 72 -2.10 -10.49 -2.68
N MET A 73 -0.79 -10.60 -2.89
CA MET A 73 0.13 -11.36 -2.05
C MET A 73 1.21 -10.42 -1.50
N LEU A 74 1.28 -10.30 -0.17
CA LEU A 74 2.13 -9.36 0.55
C LEU A 74 3.12 -10.13 1.43
N PHE A 75 4.29 -10.42 0.88
CA PHE A 75 5.36 -11.13 1.56
C PHE A 75 6.15 -10.21 2.48
N SER A 76 6.57 -10.73 3.63
CA SER A 76 7.44 -9.98 4.54
C SER A 76 8.81 -9.73 3.92
N ASN A 77 9.41 -10.74 3.29
CA ASN A 77 10.76 -10.73 2.71
C ASN A 77 10.85 -11.57 1.43
N GLY A 78 11.91 -11.38 0.64
CA GLY A 78 12.04 -12.04 -0.67
C GLY A 78 12.69 -13.44 -0.65
N LYS A 79 13.40 -13.81 0.43
CA LYS A 79 14.12 -15.10 0.58
C LYS A 79 14.35 -15.43 2.06
N LEU A 80 14.30 -16.71 2.42
CA LEU A 80 14.80 -17.23 3.69
C LEU A 80 16.26 -17.73 3.58
N PRO A 81 16.97 -17.88 4.71
CA PRO A 81 18.28 -18.55 4.72
C PRO A 81 18.19 -19.97 4.13
N GLY A 82 18.98 -20.24 3.10
CA GLY A 82 18.98 -21.53 2.39
C GLY A 82 18.21 -21.51 1.06
N ASP A 83 17.33 -20.53 0.83
CA ASP A 83 16.60 -20.41 -0.44
C ASP A 83 17.56 -20.16 -1.61
N THR A 84 17.40 -20.93 -2.67
CA THR A 84 18.19 -20.81 -3.89
C THR A 84 17.60 -19.78 -4.86
N SER A 85 16.28 -19.63 -4.85
CA SER A 85 15.50 -18.76 -5.74
C SER A 85 14.73 -17.68 -4.96
N LEU A 86 14.15 -16.69 -5.66
CA LEU A 86 13.30 -15.69 -5.01
C LEU A 86 11.95 -16.32 -4.66
N LEU A 87 11.38 -15.91 -3.52
CA LEU A 87 10.07 -16.33 -3.04
C LEU A 87 9.93 -17.86 -2.91
N GLU A 88 11.05 -18.58 -2.76
CA GLU A 88 11.08 -20.05 -2.75
C GLU A 88 10.21 -20.62 -1.63
N TYR A 89 10.36 -20.08 -0.42
CA TYR A 89 9.53 -20.45 0.74
C TYR A 89 8.02 -20.21 0.54
N GLY A 90 7.65 -19.39 -0.44
CA GLY A 90 6.27 -19.01 -0.72
C GLY A 90 5.64 -19.73 -1.92
N LYS A 91 6.38 -20.63 -2.59
CA LYS A 91 5.92 -21.27 -3.83
C LYS A 91 4.59 -22.02 -3.68
N GLU A 92 4.37 -22.66 -2.53
CA GLU A 92 3.11 -23.37 -2.25
C GLU A 92 1.89 -22.43 -2.18
N TRP A 93 2.10 -21.16 -1.85
CA TRP A 93 1.04 -20.14 -1.80
C TRP A 93 0.88 -19.39 -3.11
N ILE A 94 1.97 -19.26 -3.88
CA ILE A 94 1.97 -18.63 -5.21
C ILE A 94 1.24 -19.53 -6.21
N ARG A 95 1.50 -20.84 -6.17
CA ARG A 95 0.92 -21.80 -7.14
C ARG A 95 -0.61 -21.74 -7.24
N PRO A 96 -1.40 -21.81 -6.15
CA PRO A 96 -2.85 -21.66 -6.24
C PRO A 96 -3.31 -20.33 -6.83
N MET A 97 -2.58 -19.24 -6.57
CA MET A 97 -2.88 -17.93 -7.17
C MET A 97 -2.60 -17.92 -8.66
N MET A 98 -1.47 -18.48 -9.10
CA MET A 98 -1.12 -18.59 -10.51
C MET A 98 -2.11 -19.48 -11.27
N GLU A 99 -2.55 -20.60 -10.68
CA GLU A 99 -3.57 -21.48 -11.25
C GLU A 99 -4.94 -20.78 -11.38
N LYS A 100 -5.27 -19.92 -10.40
CA LYS A 100 -6.51 -19.15 -10.37
C LYS A 100 -6.51 -17.99 -11.36
N THR A 101 -5.46 -17.17 -11.38
CA THR A 101 -5.42 -15.93 -12.18
C THR A 101 -4.84 -16.14 -13.57
N GLN A 102 -4.10 -17.24 -13.79
CA GLN A 102 -3.48 -17.64 -15.06
C GLN A 102 -2.82 -16.49 -15.84
N PRO A 103 -2.00 -15.65 -15.18
CA PRO A 103 -1.43 -14.49 -15.85
C PRO A 103 -0.44 -14.96 -16.92
N LYS A 104 -0.52 -14.40 -18.11
CA LYS A 104 0.44 -14.66 -19.19
C LYS A 104 1.60 -13.69 -19.17
N LYS A 105 1.38 -12.50 -18.61
CA LYS A 105 2.42 -11.48 -18.49
C LYS A 105 2.37 -10.74 -17.16
N MET A 106 3.48 -10.68 -16.44
CA MET A 106 3.64 -9.91 -15.21
C MET A 106 4.57 -8.71 -15.45
N LEU A 107 4.17 -7.53 -14.99
CA LEU A 107 5.02 -6.34 -14.99
C LEU A 107 5.80 -6.23 -13.68
N PHE A 108 7.11 -6.35 -13.76
CA PHE A 108 8.01 -6.12 -12.65
C PHE A 108 8.36 -4.64 -12.50
N ILE A 109 8.17 -4.11 -11.28
CA ILE A 109 8.51 -2.74 -10.88
C ILE A 109 9.74 -2.80 -9.95
N PRO A 110 10.93 -2.44 -10.44
CA PRO A 110 12.19 -2.62 -9.72
C PRO A 110 12.62 -1.43 -8.85
N PHE A 111 11.85 -0.33 -8.78
CA PHE A 111 12.34 0.96 -8.29
C PHE A 111 12.82 0.99 -6.84
N ALA A 112 12.47 0.00 -6.01
CA ALA A 112 13.02 -0.13 -4.67
C ALA A 112 14.53 -0.47 -4.70
N MET A 113 15.01 -1.11 -5.76
CA MET A 113 16.40 -1.53 -5.90
C MET A 113 17.29 -0.34 -6.23
N ILE A 114 18.15 0.03 -5.28
CA ILE A 114 19.18 1.08 -5.45
C ILE A 114 20.49 0.49 -6.00
N ARG A 115 20.76 -0.78 -5.69
CA ARG A 115 21.99 -1.48 -6.06
C ARG A 115 21.66 -2.71 -6.91
N GLY A 116 22.53 -3.02 -7.86
CA GLY A 116 22.36 -4.11 -8.82
C GLY A 116 21.61 -3.67 -10.08
N GLN A 117 21.49 -4.58 -11.04
CA GLN A 117 20.81 -4.33 -12.31
C GLN A 117 19.36 -4.82 -12.28
N TYR A 118 18.47 -4.05 -12.88
CA TYR A 118 17.05 -4.42 -12.98
C TYR A 118 16.86 -5.64 -13.89
N SER A 119 17.65 -5.76 -14.95
CA SER A 119 17.69 -6.93 -15.84
C SER A 119 17.96 -8.23 -15.08
N ASP A 120 18.95 -8.24 -14.17
CA ASP A 120 19.31 -9.44 -13.41
C ASP A 120 18.16 -9.89 -12.51
N ARG A 121 17.49 -8.93 -11.85
CA ARG A 121 16.31 -9.24 -11.04
C ARG A 121 15.14 -9.73 -11.88
N THR A 122 14.96 -9.15 -13.07
CA THR A 122 13.91 -9.57 -14.01
C THR A 122 14.15 -11.02 -14.44
N GLN A 123 15.39 -11.39 -14.77
CA GLN A 123 15.74 -12.78 -15.10
C GLN A 123 15.55 -13.75 -13.93
N GLN A 124 15.91 -13.35 -12.70
CA GLN A 124 15.65 -14.16 -11.50
C GLN A 124 14.15 -14.37 -11.25
N LEU A 125 13.33 -13.36 -11.52
CA LEU A 125 11.88 -13.50 -11.45
C LEU A 125 11.36 -14.39 -12.58
N GLN A 126 11.84 -14.21 -13.82
CA GLN A 126 11.47 -15.08 -14.95
C GLN A 126 11.68 -16.56 -14.60
N GLN A 127 12.82 -16.92 -13.99
CA GLN A 127 13.08 -18.30 -13.52
C GLN A 127 12.06 -18.84 -12.51
N VAL A 128 11.50 -17.97 -11.66
CA VAL A 128 10.42 -18.35 -10.72
C VAL A 128 9.11 -18.56 -11.47
N PHE A 129 8.85 -17.78 -12.51
CA PHE A 129 7.59 -17.78 -13.24
C PHE A 129 7.56 -18.70 -14.48
N ASP A 130 8.71 -19.25 -14.90
CA ASP A 130 8.83 -20.20 -16.01
C ASP A 130 7.94 -21.44 -15.84
N GLU A 131 7.73 -21.90 -14.60
CA GLU A 131 6.87 -23.07 -14.32
C GLU A 131 5.37 -22.79 -14.59
N TYR A 132 4.98 -21.53 -14.76
CA TYR A 132 3.58 -21.11 -14.99
C TYR A 132 3.29 -20.63 -16.42
N ASP A 133 4.24 -20.76 -17.36
CA ASP A 133 4.11 -20.22 -18.73
C ASP A 133 3.73 -18.73 -18.72
N CYS A 134 4.47 -17.97 -17.90
CA CYS A 134 4.22 -16.56 -17.60
C CYS A 134 5.47 -15.72 -17.89
N GLU A 135 5.34 -14.73 -18.78
CA GLU A 135 6.40 -13.80 -19.11
C GLU A 135 6.54 -12.71 -18.03
N VAL A 136 7.75 -12.43 -17.57
CA VAL A 136 8.06 -11.30 -16.69
C VAL A 136 8.78 -10.23 -17.48
N VAL A 137 8.13 -9.07 -17.64
CA VAL A 137 8.74 -7.87 -18.26
C VAL A 137 8.97 -6.79 -17.22
N SER A 138 9.97 -5.94 -17.43
CA SER A 138 10.32 -4.92 -16.45
C SER A 138 9.90 -3.52 -16.91
N ILE A 139 9.25 -2.75 -16.03
CA ILE A 139 8.71 -1.43 -16.36
C ILE A 139 9.80 -0.40 -16.75
N HIS A 140 11.05 -0.62 -16.33
CA HIS A 140 12.15 0.29 -16.64
C HIS A 140 12.57 0.29 -18.12
N GLU A 141 12.15 -0.72 -18.88
CA GLU A 141 12.38 -0.83 -20.32
C GLU A 141 11.21 -0.27 -21.14
N ALA A 142 10.10 0.11 -20.49
CA ALA A 142 8.92 0.64 -21.16
C ALA A 142 9.09 2.11 -21.53
N GLU A 143 8.74 2.47 -22.77
CA GLU A 143 8.67 3.87 -23.20
C GLU A 143 7.56 4.65 -22.46
N ASP A 144 6.42 4.00 -22.26
CA ASP A 144 5.30 4.51 -21.47
C ASP A 144 4.96 3.52 -20.33
N PRO A 145 5.41 3.82 -19.09
CA PRO A 145 5.14 3.01 -17.90
C PRO A 145 3.64 2.81 -17.59
N VAL A 146 2.80 3.80 -17.89
CA VAL A 146 1.34 3.72 -17.64
C VAL A 146 0.66 2.82 -18.67
N GLN A 147 1.13 2.87 -19.92
CA GLN A 147 0.65 1.96 -20.96
C GLN A 147 1.08 0.51 -20.69
N ALA A 148 2.32 0.28 -20.27
CA ALA A 148 2.81 -1.05 -19.91
C ALA A 148 1.94 -1.74 -18.83
N LEU A 149 1.45 -0.98 -17.84
CA LEU A 149 0.52 -1.51 -16.81
C LEU A 149 -0.81 -2.03 -17.38
N LYS A 150 -1.24 -1.53 -18.53
CA LYS A 150 -2.50 -1.99 -19.16
C LYS A 150 -2.32 -3.32 -19.88
N GLU A 151 -1.12 -3.59 -20.41
CA GLU A 151 -0.79 -4.70 -21.30
C GLU A 151 -0.35 -5.98 -20.58
N VAL A 152 -0.34 -5.97 -19.25
CA VAL A 152 0.03 -7.12 -18.41
C VAL A 152 -1.17 -7.69 -17.65
N ASP A 153 -1.05 -8.88 -17.11
CA ASP A 153 -2.09 -9.56 -16.31
C ASP A 153 -1.86 -9.41 -14.80
N GLY A 154 -0.65 -9.02 -14.40
CA GLY A 154 -0.33 -8.76 -13.01
C GLY A 154 0.93 -7.92 -12.82
N ILE A 155 1.22 -7.62 -11.56
CA ILE A 155 2.25 -6.69 -11.13
C ILE A 155 3.10 -7.37 -10.06
N ILE A 156 4.42 -7.22 -10.17
CA ILE A 156 5.39 -7.67 -9.17
C ILE A 156 6.18 -6.45 -8.68
N ILE A 157 6.28 -6.24 -7.37
CA ILE A 157 7.16 -5.22 -6.79
C ILE A 157 8.19 -5.86 -5.88
N SER A 158 9.47 -5.57 -6.15
CA SER A 158 10.57 -6.06 -5.33
C SER A 158 10.79 -5.27 -4.04
N GLY A 159 11.47 -5.92 -3.10
CA GLY A 159 12.08 -5.28 -1.94
C GLY A 159 13.28 -4.39 -2.31
N GLY A 160 13.66 -3.54 -1.37
CA GLY A 160 14.68 -2.51 -1.54
C GLY A 160 14.36 -1.35 -0.61
N ASN A 161 14.53 -0.11 -1.05
CA ASN A 161 14.14 1.06 -0.26
C ASN A 161 12.73 1.56 -0.64
N THR A 162 11.85 1.54 0.35
CA THR A 162 10.43 1.93 0.24
C THR A 162 10.26 3.41 -0.14
N TRP A 163 11.12 4.30 0.36
CA TRP A 163 11.01 5.74 0.07
C TRP A 163 11.33 6.05 -1.39
N VAL A 164 12.38 5.43 -1.94
CA VAL A 164 12.72 5.55 -3.37
C VAL A 164 11.61 4.96 -4.22
N LEU A 165 11.12 3.76 -3.88
CA LEU A 165 10.02 3.11 -4.59
C LEU A 165 8.78 4.00 -4.63
N ASN A 166 8.29 4.46 -3.46
CA ASN A 166 7.06 5.24 -3.41
C ASN A 166 7.21 6.54 -4.20
N ARG A 167 8.35 7.24 -4.04
CA ARG A 167 8.62 8.44 -4.84
C ARG A 167 8.54 8.16 -6.33
N MET A 168 9.19 7.10 -6.83
CA MET A 168 9.16 6.74 -8.25
C MET A 168 7.76 6.40 -8.75
N LEU A 169 6.94 5.71 -7.95
CA LEU A 169 5.54 5.43 -8.30
C LEU A 169 4.73 6.72 -8.48
N HIS A 170 4.99 7.74 -7.68
CA HIS A 170 4.33 9.04 -7.76
C HIS A 170 4.90 9.90 -8.91
N ASP A 171 6.22 10.01 -9.03
CA ASP A 171 6.90 10.79 -10.08
C ASP A 171 6.52 10.29 -11.48
N LEU A 172 6.25 8.99 -11.64
CA LEU A 172 5.81 8.36 -12.89
C LEU A 172 4.28 8.25 -13.05
N GLY A 173 3.49 8.76 -12.09
CA GLY A 173 2.02 8.73 -12.16
C GLY A 173 1.39 7.32 -12.11
N LEU A 174 2.07 6.34 -11.49
CA LEU A 174 1.68 4.93 -11.52
C LEU A 174 0.64 4.56 -10.44
N VAL A 175 0.53 5.33 -9.36
CA VAL A 175 -0.34 5.00 -8.21
C VAL A 175 -1.80 4.76 -8.62
N THR A 176 -2.39 5.68 -9.37
CA THR A 176 -3.80 5.55 -9.80
C THR A 176 -4.01 4.41 -10.80
N PRO A 177 -3.19 4.27 -11.87
CA PRO A 177 -3.26 3.11 -12.77
C PRO A 177 -3.11 1.75 -12.07
N MET A 178 -2.20 1.64 -11.09
CA MET A 178 -2.01 0.40 -10.34
C MET A 178 -3.19 0.08 -9.43
N ARG A 179 -3.76 1.09 -8.76
CA ARG A 179 -5.00 0.93 -8.00
C ARG A 179 -6.15 0.42 -8.86
N ASP A 180 -6.35 1.01 -10.04
CA ASP A 180 -7.37 0.56 -10.98
C ASP A 180 -7.12 -0.89 -11.46
N ALA A 181 -5.87 -1.22 -11.78
CA ALA A 181 -5.47 -2.56 -12.21
C ALA A 181 -5.76 -3.63 -11.16
N VAL A 182 -5.40 -3.39 -9.89
CA VAL A 182 -5.50 -4.41 -8.83
C VAL A 182 -6.90 -4.45 -8.22
N ILE A 183 -7.48 -3.30 -7.88
CA ILE A 183 -8.75 -3.23 -7.14
C ILE A 183 -9.94 -3.45 -8.08
N ASN A 184 -9.97 -2.77 -9.23
CA ASN A 184 -11.14 -2.76 -10.11
C ASN A 184 -11.07 -3.84 -11.19
N LYS A 185 -9.86 -4.16 -11.67
CA LYS A 185 -9.65 -5.15 -12.75
C LYS A 185 -9.15 -6.51 -12.23
N GLY A 186 -8.88 -6.63 -10.94
CA GLY A 186 -8.50 -7.88 -10.30
C GLY A 186 -7.16 -8.48 -10.75
N LYS A 187 -6.27 -7.66 -11.35
CA LYS A 187 -4.93 -8.11 -11.75
C LYS A 187 -4.15 -8.57 -10.52
N LEU A 188 -3.39 -9.67 -10.68
CA LEU A 188 -2.60 -10.24 -9.60
C LEU A 188 -1.51 -9.24 -9.16
N PHE A 189 -1.37 -9.03 -7.86
CA PHE A 189 -0.27 -8.28 -7.27
C PHE A 189 0.57 -9.16 -6.37
N ILE A 190 1.89 -9.15 -6.57
CA ILE A 190 2.86 -9.79 -5.69
C ILE A 190 3.87 -8.74 -5.24
N GLY A 191 3.93 -8.47 -3.94
CA GLY A 191 4.90 -7.57 -3.34
C GLY A 191 5.64 -8.23 -2.20
N TRP A 192 6.91 -7.89 -2.00
CA TRP A 192 7.63 -8.26 -0.79
C TRP A 192 8.39 -7.07 -0.21
N SER A 193 8.54 -7.03 1.12
CA SER A 193 9.29 -5.98 1.82
C SER A 193 8.76 -4.58 1.45
N ALA A 194 9.56 -3.74 0.77
CA ALA A 194 9.12 -2.45 0.22
C ALA A 194 7.85 -2.55 -0.65
N GLY A 195 7.71 -3.62 -1.45
CA GLY A 195 6.50 -3.88 -2.23
C GLY A 195 5.25 -4.10 -1.36
N THR A 196 5.43 -4.72 -0.19
CA THR A 196 4.38 -4.87 0.82
C THR A 196 4.06 -3.52 1.49
N ASN A 197 5.07 -2.71 1.80
CA ASN A 197 4.82 -1.39 2.36
C ASN A 197 4.01 -0.47 1.43
N VAL A 198 4.30 -0.45 0.12
CA VAL A 198 3.52 0.41 -0.78
C VAL A 198 2.10 -0.10 -1.01
N ALA A 199 1.78 -1.36 -0.71
CA ALA A 199 0.43 -1.89 -0.80
C ALA A 199 -0.52 -1.39 0.31
N THR A 200 0.00 -0.75 1.36
CA THR A 200 -0.78 -0.25 2.52
C THR A 200 -1.25 1.20 2.27
N PRO A 201 -2.00 1.83 3.19
CA PRO A 201 -2.43 3.23 3.03
C PRO A 201 -1.26 4.21 2.91
N THR A 202 -0.17 3.97 3.64
CA THR A 202 1.02 4.83 3.64
C THR A 202 2.30 4.03 3.90
N ILE A 203 3.45 4.57 3.52
CA ILE A 203 4.74 3.91 3.82
C ILE A 203 5.26 4.12 5.26
N ARG A 204 4.47 4.70 6.17
CA ARG A 204 4.93 5.17 7.51
C ARG A 204 5.40 4.07 8.46
N THR A 205 5.09 2.81 8.17
CA THR A 205 5.53 1.64 8.96
C THR A 205 6.65 0.85 8.28
N THR A 206 7.33 1.44 7.30
CA THR A 206 8.58 0.88 6.76
C THR A 206 9.71 0.96 7.77
N ASN A 207 10.66 0.03 7.68
CA ASN A 207 11.91 0.06 8.45
C ASN A 207 13.02 0.84 7.74
N ASP A 208 12.75 1.27 6.51
CA ASP A 208 13.75 1.87 5.64
C ASP A 208 14.08 3.32 6.05
N MET A 209 15.36 3.64 5.94
CA MET A 209 15.84 5.00 6.10
C MET A 209 15.27 5.92 4.98
N PRO A 210 14.78 7.12 5.31
CA PRO A 210 14.28 8.10 4.34
C PRO A 210 15.42 8.78 3.57
N ILE A 211 15.92 8.13 2.53
CA ILE A 211 17.12 8.58 1.80
C ILE A 211 16.85 9.55 0.63
N VAL A 212 15.58 9.86 0.32
CA VAL A 212 15.17 10.81 -0.73
C VAL A 212 14.38 11.97 -0.11
N SER A 213 14.53 13.17 -0.69
CA SER A 213 13.82 14.37 -0.28
C SER A 213 12.40 14.43 -0.89
N ALA A 214 11.48 15.07 -0.16
CA ALA A 214 10.01 15.09 -0.36
C ALA A 214 9.28 13.84 0.17
N ALA A 215 8.67 13.98 1.36
CA ALA A 215 7.89 12.92 1.99
C ALA A 215 6.53 12.79 1.30
N ILE A 216 6.46 11.93 0.28
CA ILE A 216 5.18 11.41 -0.22
C ILE A 216 4.89 10.13 0.57
N LEU A 217 3.95 10.22 1.49
CA LEU A 217 3.60 9.12 2.40
C LEU A 217 2.45 8.24 1.91
N PRO A 218 1.37 8.78 1.30
CA PRO A 218 0.31 7.95 0.73
C PRO A 218 0.86 6.99 -0.31
N ALA A 219 0.32 5.77 -0.32
CA ALA A 219 0.76 4.69 -1.20
C ALA A 219 -0.44 4.06 -1.94
N LEU A 220 -0.36 2.78 -2.29
CA LEU A 220 -1.34 2.11 -3.14
C LEU A 220 -2.62 1.74 -2.42
N ASN A 221 -2.65 1.62 -1.08
CA ASN A 221 -3.85 1.40 -0.29
C ASN A 221 -4.75 0.25 -0.81
N PHE A 222 -4.16 -0.94 -0.98
CA PHE A 222 -4.84 -2.19 -1.33
C PHE A 222 -5.44 -2.86 -0.09
N VAL A 223 -4.78 -2.72 1.06
CA VAL A 223 -5.33 -3.12 2.37
C VAL A 223 -5.56 -1.87 3.23
N PRO A 224 -6.57 -1.85 4.11
CA PRO A 224 -6.93 -0.65 4.87
C PRO A 224 -6.09 -0.43 6.13
N PHE A 225 -5.13 -1.32 6.41
CA PHE A 225 -4.26 -1.27 7.57
C PHE A 225 -2.78 -1.10 7.19
N GLN A 226 -1.96 -0.65 8.14
CA GLN A 226 -0.52 -0.59 7.93
C GLN A 226 0.12 -1.96 8.14
N ILE A 227 1.22 -2.22 7.43
CA ILE A 227 2.02 -3.43 7.60
C ILE A 227 3.45 -3.02 7.94
N ASN A 228 4.01 -3.61 8.99
CA ASN A 228 5.44 -3.58 9.26
C ASN A 228 6.05 -4.93 8.83
N PRO A 229 6.64 -5.02 7.61
CA PRO A 229 7.35 -6.22 7.19
C PRO A 229 8.67 -6.35 7.96
N HIS A 230 9.30 -7.52 7.88
CA HIS A 230 10.48 -7.86 8.68
C HIS A 230 10.27 -7.55 10.17
N TYR A 231 9.07 -7.83 10.68
CA TYR A 231 8.77 -7.62 12.10
C TYR A 231 9.58 -8.62 12.94
N ILE A 232 10.26 -8.11 13.95
CA ILE A 232 11.04 -8.91 14.90
C ILE A 232 10.77 -8.34 16.28
N GLU A 233 10.32 -9.20 17.19
CA GLU A 233 10.08 -8.85 18.60
C GLU A 233 11.39 -8.82 19.43
N ALA A 234 12.49 -9.29 18.86
CA ALA A 234 13.77 -9.41 19.56
C ALA A 234 14.43 -8.05 19.81
N SER A 235 14.78 -7.79 21.07
CA SER A 235 15.73 -6.74 21.46
C SER A 235 17.16 -7.22 21.25
N ILE A 236 18.01 -6.39 20.63
CA ILE A 236 19.45 -6.65 20.56
C ILE A 236 20.03 -6.42 21.96
N SER A 237 20.70 -7.43 22.53
CA SER A 237 21.30 -7.32 23.86
C SER A 237 22.28 -6.14 23.93
N GLY A 238 22.09 -5.25 24.91
CA GLY A 238 22.90 -4.05 25.10
C GLY A 238 22.56 -2.87 24.18
N HIS A 239 21.59 -3.01 23.26
CA HIS A 239 21.08 -1.90 22.47
C HIS A 239 19.98 -1.14 23.23
N MET A 240 20.16 0.16 23.40
CA MET A 240 19.25 1.03 24.17
C MET A 240 18.32 1.89 23.29
N GLY A 241 18.38 1.73 21.97
CA GLY A 241 17.43 2.38 21.07
C GLY A 241 16.08 1.67 21.07
N GLU A 242 15.05 2.37 20.57
CA GLU A 242 13.66 1.90 20.62
C GLU A 242 13.51 0.57 19.87
N THR A 243 12.84 -0.37 20.54
CA THR A 243 12.36 -1.63 20.00
C THR A 243 11.36 -1.40 18.87
N ARG A 244 11.05 -2.46 18.12
CA ARG A 244 10.05 -2.34 17.06
C ARG A 244 8.66 -2.00 17.61
N ASP A 245 8.31 -2.58 18.76
CA ASP A 245 7.03 -2.35 19.42
C ASP A 245 6.91 -0.89 19.85
N GLU A 246 7.93 -0.33 20.51
CA GLU A 246 7.94 1.08 20.93
C GLU A 246 7.76 2.03 19.74
N ARG A 247 8.42 1.79 18.61
CA ARG A 247 8.25 2.62 17.39
C ARG A 247 6.83 2.54 16.81
N ILE A 248 6.22 1.36 16.84
CA ILE A 248 4.84 1.17 16.39
C ILE A 248 3.86 1.85 17.36
N GLU A 249 4.12 1.78 18.66
CA GLU A 249 3.33 2.46 19.70
C GLU A 249 3.42 3.99 19.58
N GLU A 250 4.59 4.54 19.28
CA GLU A 250 4.76 5.97 18.96
C GLU A 250 3.93 6.36 17.73
N PHE A 251 3.97 5.55 16.68
CA PHE A 251 3.13 5.75 15.49
C PHE A 251 1.65 5.77 15.87
N LEU A 252 1.19 4.83 16.70
CA LEU A 252 -0.20 4.73 17.13
C LEU A 252 -0.62 5.86 18.09
N CYS A 253 0.30 6.42 18.88
CA CYS A 253 0.04 7.63 19.66
C CYS A 253 -0.31 8.82 18.76
N MET A 254 0.35 8.94 17.61
CA MET A 254 0.08 10.01 16.64
C MET A 254 -1.08 9.69 15.69
N ASN A 255 -1.41 8.41 15.52
CA ASN A 255 -2.42 7.92 14.57
C ASN A 255 -3.38 6.92 15.26
N PRO A 256 -4.16 7.37 16.26
CA PRO A 256 -4.91 6.46 17.15
C PRO A 256 -6.04 5.68 16.46
N SER A 257 -6.47 6.11 15.26
CA SER A 257 -7.48 5.41 14.45
C SER A 257 -6.90 4.36 13.51
N GLU A 258 -5.57 4.28 13.37
CA GLU A 258 -4.92 3.32 12.49
C GLU A 258 -4.54 2.05 13.26
N VAL A 259 -4.32 0.97 12.51
CA VAL A 259 -3.80 -0.29 13.04
C VAL A 259 -2.56 -0.71 12.27
N VAL A 260 -1.65 -1.41 12.95
CA VAL A 260 -0.41 -1.92 12.36
C VAL A 260 -0.34 -3.42 12.52
N VAL A 261 -0.05 -4.14 11.44
CA VAL A 261 0.21 -5.58 11.44
C VAL A 261 1.70 -5.81 11.24
N GLY A 262 2.38 -6.33 12.26
CA GLY A 262 3.75 -6.80 12.18
C GLY A 262 3.84 -8.22 11.64
N ILE A 263 4.46 -8.40 10.47
CA ILE A 263 4.64 -9.73 9.85
C ILE A 263 6.13 -10.15 9.87
N PRO A 264 6.48 -11.27 10.52
CA PRO A 264 7.87 -11.77 10.53
C PRO A 264 8.36 -12.22 9.17
N GLU A 265 9.68 -12.35 9.00
CA GLU A 265 10.25 -13.00 7.81
C GLU A 265 9.79 -14.46 7.67
N GLY A 266 9.61 -14.90 6.43
CA GLY A 266 9.07 -16.22 6.08
C GLY A 266 7.56 -16.29 6.14
N THR A 267 6.88 -15.14 6.13
CA THR A 267 5.43 -15.04 6.28
C THR A 267 4.84 -14.06 5.27
N MET A 268 3.54 -14.18 4.99
CA MET A 268 2.83 -13.30 4.08
C MET A 268 1.35 -13.14 4.42
N LEU A 269 0.76 -12.04 3.95
CA LEU A 269 -0.69 -11.85 3.91
C LEU A 269 -1.20 -12.02 2.48
N GLN A 270 -2.34 -12.67 2.30
CA GLN A 270 -3.01 -12.82 1.02
C GLN A 270 -4.41 -12.26 1.09
N VAL A 271 -4.77 -11.40 0.13
CA VAL A 271 -6.16 -11.03 -0.16
C VAL A 271 -6.57 -11.74 -1.44
N CYS A 272 -7.63 -12.54 -1.37
CA CYS A 272 -8.22 -13.21 -2.52
C CYS A 272 -9.74 -13.12 -2.41
N GLU A 273 -10.38 -12.44 -3.37
CA GLU A 273 -11.84 -12.22 -3.39
C GLU A 273 -12.38 -11.67 -2.05
N GLY A 274 -11.70 -10.65 -1.53
CA GLY A 274 -12.07 -9.99 -0.26
C GLY A 274 -11.66 -10.75 1.01
N LYS A 275 -11.26 -12.02 0.91
CA LYS A 275 -10.79 -12.80 2.07
C LYS A 275 -9.31 -12.56 2.34
N LEU A 276 -9.01 -12.11 3.56
CA LEU A 276 -7.64 -12.00 4.08
C LEU A 276 -7.21 -13.30 4.76
N THR A 277 -6.03 -13.81 4.41
CA THR A 277 -5.41 -14.98 5.05
C THR A 277 -3.94 -14.71 5.36
N TYR A 278 -3.42 -15.39 6.38
CA TYR A 278 -2.03 -15.32 6.81
C TYR A 278 -1.32 -16.65 6.60
N HIS A 279 -0.13 -16.61 6.00
CA HIS A 279 0.66 -17.79 5.71
C HIS A 279 2.05 -17.68 6.33
N THR A 280 2.59 -18.80 6.82
CA THR A 280 3.88 -18.84 7.52
C THR A 280 4.65 -20.11 7.19
N ALA A 281 5.90 -19.96 6.73
CA ALA A 281 6.82 -21.07 6.52
C ALA A 281 7.64 -21.39 7.78
N THR A 282 7.60 -20.49 8.77
CA THR A 282 8.41 -20.59 10.00
C THR A 282 7.58 -20.92 11.25
N GLY A 283 6.25 -21.01 11.12
CA GLY A 283 5.33 -21.16 12.25
C GLY A 283 5.22 -19.91 13.14
N LYS A 284 5.91 -18.82 12.81
CA LYS A 284 5.83 -17.56 13.57
C LYS A 284 4.44 -16.94 13.41
N PRO A 285 3.83 -16.40 14.48
CA PRO A 285 2.58 -15.65 14.39
C PRO A 285 2.84 -14.23 13.86
N MET A 286 1.80 -13.59 13.33
CA MET A 286 1.79 -12.14 13.14
C MET A 286 1.30 -11.43 14.40
N LYS A 287 1.60 -10.14 14.51
CA LYS A 287 1.22 -9.31 15.67
C LYS A 287 0.42 -8.09 15.24
N LEU A 288 -0.68 -7.82 15.92
CA LEU A 288 -1.59 -6.71 15.66
C LEU A 288 -1.44 -5.66 16.76
N PHE A 289 -1.22 -4.41 16.35
CA PHE A 289 -1.08 -3.27 17.24
C PHE A 289 -2.23 -2.29 17.03
N LYS A 290 -2.86 -1.87 18.14
CA LYS A 290 -3.93 -0.88 18.19
C LYS A 290 -3.64 0.11 19.31
N HIS A 291 -4.00 1.37 19.13
CA HIS A 291 -3.74 2.40 20.13
C HIS A 291 -4.41 2.08 21.47
N GLY A 292 -3.65 2.16 22.57
CA GLY A 292 -4.15 1.94 23.92
C GLY A 292 -4.51 0.48 24.25
N GLN A 293 -4.10 -0.48 23.42
CA GLN A 293 -4.36 -1.92 23.63
C GLN A 293 -3.05 -2.70 23.64
N LEU A 294 -3.01 -3.79 24.41
CA LEU A 294 -1.92 -4.75 24.32
C LEU A 294 -1.94 -5.40 22.93
N ALA A 295 -0.75 -5.58 22.35
CA ALA A 295 -0.64 -6.19 21.05
C ALA A 295 -1.11 -7.66 21.07
N GLU A 296 -1.89 -8.05 20.07
CA GLU A 296 -2.51 -9.36 19.94
C GLU A 296 -1.75 -10.21 18.91
N THR A 297 -1.66 -11.53 19.09
CA THR A 297 -0.99 -12.43 18.14
C THR A 297 -1.99 -13.30 17.40
N PHE A 298 -1.73 -13.54 16.11
CA PHE A 298 -2.58 -14.34 15.25
C PHE A 298 -1.74 -15.38 14.48
N THR A 299 -2.28 -16.58 14.33
CA THR A 299 -1.67 -17.71 13.62
C THR A 299 -2.31 -17.88 12.23
N ALA A 300 -1.81 -18.83 11.44
CA ALA A 300 -2.33 -19.11 10.10
C ALA A 300 -3.82 -19.52 10.09
N ASP A 301 -4.32 -20.11 11.17
CA ASP A 301 -5.71 -20.57 11.31
C ASP A 301 -6.67 -19.47 11.81
N SER A 302 -6.16 -18.28 12.10
CA SER A 302 -6.96 -17.19 12.64
C SER A 302 -7.88 -16.57 11.58
N ASP A 303 -9.08 -16.16 11.97
CA ASP A 303 -9.96 -15.35 11.12
C ASP A 303 -9.52 -13.88 11.15
N LEU A 304 -9.14 -13.37 9.99
CA LEU A 304 -8.59 -12.02 9.80
C LEU A 304 -9.53 -11.11 9.01
N ALA A 305 -10.76 -11.55 8.71
CA ALA A 305 -11.71 -10.77 7.92
C ALA A 305 -11.94 -9.37 8.49
N PHE A 306 -11.97 -9.25 9.82
CA PHE A 306 -12.18 -7.98 10.53
C PHE A 306 -11.14 -6.90 10.19
N LEU A 307 -9.94 -7.27 9.73
CA LEU A 307 -8.92 -6.30 9.32
C LEU A 307 -9.30 -5.59 8.02
N MET A 308 -10.09 -6.23 7.16
CA MET A 308 -10.54 -5.65 5.90
C MET A 308 -11.70 -4.65 6.07
N ASP A 309 -12.38 -4.68 7.21
CA ASP A 309 -13.48 -3.76 7.55
C ASP A 309 -13.00 -2.49 8.27
N ILE A 310 -11.69 -2.36 8.51
CA ILE A 310 -11.14 -1.22 9.24
C ILE A 310 -11.27 0.06 8.41
N GLY A 311 -11.99 1.04 8.95
CA GLY A 311 -12.18 2.34 8.29
C GLY A 311 -13.26 2.35 7.20
N CYS A 312 -14.03 1.28 7.07
CA CYS A 312 -15.33 1.29 6.37
C CYS A 312 -16.41 2.04 7.19
#